data_AF-B2JTN5-F1
#
_entry.id   AF-B2JTN5-F1
#
_cell.length_a   1.000
_cell.length_b   1.000
_cell.length_c   1.000
_cell.angle_alpha   90.00
_cell.angle_beta   90.00
_cell.angle_gamma   90.00
#
_symmetry.space_group_name_H-M   'P 1'
#
loop_
_entity.id
_entity.type
_entity.pdbx_description
1 polymer ?
#
loop_
_entity_poly.entity_id
_entity_poly.type
_entity_poly.pdbx_seq_one_letter_code
_entity_poly.pdbx_strand_id
1 'polypeptide(L)'
;MFDIIFGAAHAIYIAGALVGSVVLWPDQTYPLHKAPEERETVTVVGFHPQWYKADSKCHYSGLIVPYVRDWPETINAGRSDERVLPPDLDRTAGHAVILDTKTCPGKEDEKVLLVDAVERNFGALGGGTDFHFDDPDTIKPEYKPKWLPQVMERLQRVAEHNDNAKEMVTAITQLEQKRAEQVQATAKAMDAGPASAPTLAIGVAAASAPAASATQSTTATASSR
;
A
#
# COMPACT_ATOMS: atom_id res chain seq x y z
N MET A 1 22.06 -12.08 -6.28
CA MET A 1 20.80 -12.85 -6.21
C MET A 1 19.64 -11.90 -5.87
N PHE A 2 19.55 -10.74 -6.53
CA PHE A 2 18.47 -9.74 -6.34
C PHE A 2 17.96 -9.20 -7.71
N ASP A 3 18.74 -9.37 -8.79
CA ASP A 3 18.32 -9.01 -10.15
C ASP A 3 17.18 -9.86 -10.75
N ILE A 4 16.75 -10.94 -10.07
CA ILE A 4 15.65 -11.79 -10.53
C ILE A 4 14.32 -11.39 -9.88
N ILE A 5 14.33 -10.61 -8.80
CA ILE A 5 13.10 -10.30 -8.04
C ILE A 5 12.41 -9.01 -8.53
N PHE A 6 13.15 -8.07 -9.15
CA PHE A 6 12.57 -6.81 -9.66
C PHE A 6 12.36 -6.77 -11.17
N GLY A 7 12.58 -7.87 -11.88
CA GLY A 7 12.63 -7.90 -13.34
C GLY A 7 11.80 -8.99 -13.98
N ALA A 8 10.48 -8.86 -14.02
CA ALA A 8 9.66 -9.45 -15.08
C ALA A 8 8.25 -8.85 -15.16
N ALA A 9 7.91 -8.42 -16.38
CA ALA A 9 6.56 -8.19 -16.92
C ALA A 9 5.72 -7.01 -16.39
N HIS A 10 5.90 -5.87 -17.08
CA HIS A 10 4.79 -4.94 -17.32
C HIS A 10 3.75 -5.59 -18.25
N ALA A 11 2.49 -5.22 -18.03
CA ALA A 11 1.28 -5.50 -18.81
C ALA A 11 0.53 -6.81 -18.46
N ILE A 12 -0.35 -6.73 -17.45
CA ILE A 12 -1.81 -6.95 -17.55
C ILE A 12 -2.41 -6.47 -16.21
N TYR A 13 -3.32 -5.49 -16.29
CA TYR A 13 -3.98 -4.87 -15.15
C TYR A 13 -5.41 -5.43 -15.03
N ILE A 14 -5.91 -5.49 -13.79
CA ILE A 14 -7.31 -5.67 -13.32
C ILE A 14 -7.70 -7.09 -12.83
N ALA A 15 -7.76 -7.21 -11.50
CA ALA A 15 -8.92 -7.63 -10.67
C ALA A 15 -8.49 -8.48 -9.47
N GLY A 16 -8.01 -7.83 -8.40
CA GLY A 16 -7.74 -8.51 -7.14
C GLY A 16 -7.05 -7.60 -6.14
N ALA A 17 -7.83 -6.74 -5.48
CA ALA A 17 -7.42 -5.94 -4.31
C ALA A 17 -6.12 -5.13 -4.45
N LEU A 18 -6.02 -4.28 -5.49
CA LEU A 18 -5.07 -3.17 -5.44
C LEU A 18 -5.63 -2.12 -4.49
N VAL A 19 -5.15 -2.09 -3.25
CA VAL A 19 -5.22 -0.88 -2.42
C VAL A 19 -4.21 0.08 -3.04
N GLY A 20 -4.61 0.74 -4.13
CA GLY A 20 -3.69 1.55 -4.94
C GLY A 20 -3.04 2.67 -4.14
N SER A 21 -3.77 3.20 -3.15
CA SER A 21 -3.26 4.04 -2.07
C SER A 21 -4.30 4.12 -0.95
N VAL A 22 -3.89 4.38 0.28
CA VAL A 22 -4.79 4.62 1.41
C VAL A 22 -4.23 5.70 2.34
N VAL A 23 -5.12 6.60 2.78
CA VAL A 23 -4.79 7.62 3.78
C VAL A 23 -5.18 7.12 5.16
N LEU A 24 -4.21 7.05 6.07
CA LEU A 24 -4.38 6.50 7.41
C LEU A 24 -3.81 7.41 8.49
N TRP A 25 -4.33 7.26 9.71
CA TRP A 25 -3.88 7.97 10.90
C TRP A 25 -3.30 6.97 11.89
N PRO A 26 -2.20 7.30 12.58
CA PRO A 26 -1.65 6.43 13.61
C PRO A 26 -2.60 6.39 14.81
N ASP A 27 -2.77 5.21 15.42
CA ASP A 27 -3.65 5.05 16.58
C ASP A 27 -3.14 5.77 17.83
N GLN A 28 -1.83 5.98 17.89
CA GLN A 28 -1.15 6.60 19.01
C GLN A 28 0.13 7.30 18.52
N THR A 29 0.83 7.94 19.45
CA THR A 29 2.14 8.52 19.16
C THR A 29 3.23 7.47 19.35
N TYR A 30 4.02 7.22 18.31
CA TYR A 30 5.15 6.29 18.34
C TYR A 30 6.47 7.03 18.46
N PRO A 31 7.35 6.66 19.41
CA PRO A 31 8.68 7.25 19.48
C PRO A 31 9.52 6.83 18.27
N LEU A 32 10.26 7.78 17.70
CA LEU A 32 11.15 7.51 16.58
C LEU A 32 12.58 7.28 17.06
N HIS A 33 13.23 6.25 16.49
CA HIS A 33 14.62 5.91 16.74
C HIS A 33 15.56 7.08 16.39
N LYS A 34 16.42 7.48 17.32
CA LYS A 34 17.39 8.59 17.18
C LYS A 34 18.83 8.10 17.25
N ALA A 35 19.09 7.12 18.09
CA ALA A 35 20.45 6.68 18.36
C ALA A 35 20.91 5.67 17.29
N PRO A 36 22.21 5.63 16.94
CA PRO A 36 22.75 4.67 15.99
C PRO A 36 22.43 3.20 16.33
N GLU A 37 22.44 2.85 17.62
CA GLU A 37 22.13 1.52 18.13
C GLU A 37 20.65 1.11 17.92
N GLU A 38 19.75 2.08 17.78
CA GLU A 38 18.32 1.86 17.51
C GLU A 38 18.04 1.63 16.02
N ARG A 39 19.06 1.59 15.15
CA ARG A 39 18.86 1.37 13.71
C ARG A 39 18.50 -0.06 13.38
N GLU A 40 18.83 -1.02 14.23
CA GLU A 40 18.49 -2.43 14.04
C GLU A 40 17.29 -2.83 14.92
N THR A 41 16.48 -1.85 15.34
CA THR A 41 15.23 -2.10 16.05
C THR A 41 14.03 -1.71 15.20
N VAL A 42 12.90 -2.37 15.46
CA VAL A 42 11.61 -2.09 14.82
C VAL A 42 10.56 -1.79 15.89
N THR A 43 9.61 -0.92 15.56
CA THR A 43 8.50 -0.58 16.45
C THR A 43 7.19 -1.02 15.83
N VAL A 44 6.40 -1.81 16.57
CA VAL A 44 5.06 -2.21 16.14
C VAL A 44 4.14 -0.99 16.11
N VAL A 45 3.39 -0.87 15.02
CA VAL A 45 2.46 0.22 14.80
C VAL A 45 1.09 -0.26 14.36
N GLY A 46 0.12 0.59 14.65
CA GLY A 46 -1.28 0.48 14.30
C GLY A 46 -1.79 1.81 13.72
N PHE A 47 -2.64 1.69 12.71
CA PHE A 47 -3.22 2.76 11.93
C PHE A 47 -4.71 2.50 11.65
N HIS A 48 -5.49 3.57 11.50
CA HIS A 48 -6.90 3.50 11.14
C HIS A 48 -7.25 4.51 10.04
N PRO A 49 -8.26 4.23 9.18
CA PRO A 49 -8.82 5.22 8.27
C PRO A 49 -9.63 6.28 9.01
N GLN A 50 -9.88 7.41 8.36
CA GLN A 50 -10.74 8.45 8.94
C GLN A 50 -12.15 7.93 9.22
N TRP A 51 -12.73 8.34 10.36
CA TRP A 51 -13.97 7.83 10.92
C TRP A 51 -15.20 7.88 9.99
N TYR A 52 -15.19 8.71 8.94
CA TYR A 52 -16.30 8.83 7.97
C TYR A 52 -16.12 8.00 6.70
N LYS A 53 -15.01 7.27 6.53
CA LYS A 53 -14.78 6.39 5.36
C LYS A 53 -15.54 5.07 5.52
N ALA A 54 -15.85 4.40 4.40
CA ALA A 54 -16.53 3.10 4.40
C ALA A 54 -15.74 2.03 5.18
N ASP A 55 -14.41 2.07 5.08
CA ASP A 55 -13.47 1.20 5.79
C ASP A 55 -13.07 1.75 7.18
N SER A 56 -13.80 2.74 7.74
CA SER A 56 -13.47 3.41 9.02
C SER A 56 -13.32 2.47 10.23
N LYS A 57 -13.80 1.23 10.12
CA LYS A 57 -13.68 0.21 11.17
C LYS A 57 -12.51 -0.74 10.97
N CYS A 58 -11.83 -0.67 9.82
CA CYS A 58 -10.65 -1.48 9.57
C CYS A 58 -9.44 -0.89 10.31
N HIS A 59 -8.56 -1.77 10.73
CA HIS A 59 -7.30 -1.47 11.40
C HIS A 59 -6.16 -2.01 10.55
N TYR A 60 -5.05 -1.29 10.51
CA TYR A 60 -3.85 -1.69 9.80
C TYR A 60 -2.71 -1.78 10.80
N SER A 61 -1.95 -2.87 10.75
CA SER A 61 -0.77 -3.06 11.60
C SER A 61 0.49 -3.24 10.78
N GLY A 62 1.63 -2.98 11.42
CA GLY A 62 2.92 -3.15 10.79
C GLY A 62 4.07 -2.67 11.66
N LEU A 63 5.12 -2.17 11.02
CA LEU A 63 6.39 -1.80 11.66
C LEU A 63 6.89 -0.44 11.18
N ILE A 64 7.44 0.32 12.11
CA ILE A 64 8.38 1.40 11.83
C ILE A 64 9.79 0.82 11.75
N VAL A 65 10.48 1.12 10.64
CA VAL A 65 11.86 0.71 10.38
C VAL A 65 12.70 1.96 10.10
N PRO A 66 13.74 2.25 10.90
CA PRO A 66 14.64 3.37 10.61
C PRO A 66 15.49 3.09 9.37
N TYR A 67 15.83 4.13 8.62
CA TYR A 67 16.73 4.05 7.47
C TYR A 67 17.80 5.15 7.49
N VAL A 68 18.90 4.91 6.81
CA VAL A 68 19.99 5.87 6.59
C VAL A 68 20.03 6.26 5.13
N ARG A 69 20.63 7.40 4.81
CA ARG A 69 20.64 7.90 3.44
C ARG A 69 21.89 7.40 2.73
N ASP A 70 21.82 6.22 2.10
CA ASP A 70 22.94 5.67 1.33
C ASP A 70 23.02 6.21 -0.12
N TRP A 71 22.10 7.10 -0.50
CA TRP A 71 22.08 7.77 -1.80
C TRP A 71 22.44 9.26 -1.71
N PRO A 72 22.93 9.88 -2.80
CA PRO A 72 23.08 11.33 -2.88
C PRO A 72 21.71 12.03 -2.97
N GLU A 73 21.56 13.14 -2.27
CA GLU A 73 20.33 13.94 -2.24
C GLU A 73 20.57 15.31 -2.87
N THR A 74 19.76 15.64 -3.87
CA THR A 74 19.74 16.98 -4.45
C THR A 74 18.83 17.86 -3.59
N ILE A 75 19.41 18.89 -2.98
CA ILE A 75 18.66 19.94 -2.30
C ILE A 75 18.62 21.20 -3.17
N ASN A 76 17.43 21.78 -3.31
CA ASN A 76 17.24 23.08 -3.94
C ASN A 76 17.29 24.16 -2.85
N ALA A 77 18.45 24.82 -2.70
CA ALA A 77 18.64 25.86 -1.69
C ALA A 77 18.18 27.27 -2.13
N GLY A 78 17.54 27.39 -3.29
CA GLY A 78 17.07 28.65 -3.85
C GLY A 78 17.06 28.65 -5.38
N ARG A 79 16.91 29.83 -6.01
CA ARG A 79 16.73 29.99 -7.46
C ARG A 79 17.90 29.54 -8.36
N SER A 80 19.08 29.27 -7.81
CA SER A 80 20.27 28.95 -8.60
C SER A 80 21.30 28.04 -7.91
N ASP A 81 21.06 27.63 -6.67
CA ASP A 81 22.00 26.80 -5.90
C ASP A 81 21.40 25.40 -5.68
N GLU A 82 21.54 24.56 -6.70
CA GLU A 82 21.35 23.12 -6.59
C GLU A 82 22.61 22.54 -5.93
N ARG A 83 22.45 21.89 -4.77
CA ARG A 83 23.55 21.22 -4.09
C ARG A 83 23.25 19.74 -3.95
N VAL A 84 24.22 18.91 -4.32
CA VAL A 84 24.17 17.47 -4.08
C VAL A 84 24.83 17.18 -2.72
N LEU A 85 24.06 16.62 -1.79
CA LEU A 85 24.56 16.10 -0.53
C LEU A 85 25.07 14.68 -0.75
N PRO A 86 26.29 14.33 -0.29
CA PRO A 86 26.79 12.96 -0.36
C PRO A 86 25.97 12.03 0.57
N PRO A 87 25.98 10.71 0.34
CA PRO A 87 25.41 9.74 1.28
C PRO A 87 25.81 9.99 2.73
N ASP A 88 24.89 9.73 3.65
CA ASP A 88 25.04 9.87 5.09
C ASP A 88 24.55 8.60 5.78
N LEU A 89 25.52 7.76 6.13
CA LEU A 89 25.30 6.49 6.83
C LEU A 89 25.38 6.64 8.35
N ASP A 90 25.89 7.78 8.82
CA ASP A 90 26.14 8.05 10.23
C ASP A 90 24.92 8.58 10.95
N ARG A 91 23.89 9.04 10.22
CA ARG A 91 22.65 9.58 10.76
C ARG A 91 21.43 8.83 10.24
N THR A 92 20.47 8.62 11.12
CA THR A 92 19.14 8.13 10.73
C THR A 92 18.47 9.22 9.91
N ALA A 93 18.25 8.92 8.63
CA ALA A 93 17.66 9.85 7.67
C ALA A 93 16.15 9.94 7.88
N GLY A 94 15.49 8.82 8.19
CA GLY A 94 14.06 8.79 8.44
C GLY A 94 13.60 7.43 8.92
N HIS A 95 12.27 7.26 8.88
CA HIS A 95 11.57 6.08 9.35
C HIS A 95 10.55 5.65 8.31
N ALA A 96 10.75 4.46 7.75
CA ALA A 96 9.76 3.82 6.92
C ALA A 96 8.68 3.22 7.79
N VAL A 97 7.44 3.31 7.34
CA VAL A 97 6.29 2.64 7.92
C VAL A 97 5.81 1.62 6.91
N ILE A 98 5.86 0.35 7.29
CA ILE A 98 5.43 -0.78 6.46
C ILE A 98 4.24 -1.41 7.15
N LEU A 99 3.11 -1.50 6.46
CA LEU A 99 1.92 -2.20 6.96
C LEU A 99 1.79 -3.52 6.20
N ASP A 100 1.63 -4.60 6.96
CA ASP A 100 1.59 -5.97 6.44
C ASP A 100 0.22 -6.64 6.63
N THR A 101 -0.63 -6.09 7.51
CA THR A 101 -1.93 -6.67 7.86
C THR A 101 -3.02 -5.61 7.90
N LYS A 102 -4.17 -5.91 7.30
CA LYS A 102 -5.43 -5.16 7.38
C LYS A 102 -6.50 -6.06 8.03
N THR A 103 -7.02 -5.62 9.16
CA THR A 103 -8.06 -6.30 9.93
C THR A 103 -9.37 -5.54 9.82
N CYS A 104 -10.45 -6.17 9.38
CA CYS A 104 -11.77 -5.54 9.31
C CYS A 104 -12.81 -6.39 10.06
N PRO A 105 -13.75 -5.80 10.81
CA PRO A 105 -14.75 -6.57 11.56
C PRO A 105 -15.56 -7.53 10.69
N GLY A 106 -15.59 -8.81 11.09
CA GLY A 106 -16.34 -9.86 10.39
C GLY A 106 -15.70 -10.35 9.08
N LYS A 107 -14.44 -9.98 8.80
CA LYS A 107 -13.65 -10.50 7.68
C LYS A 107 -12.39 -11.18 8.22
N GLU A 108 -11.80 -12.06 7.41
CA GLU A 108 -10.46 -12.58 7.67
C GLU A 108 -9.42 -11.48 7.50
N ASP A 109 -8.30 -11.60 8.21
CA ASP A 109 -7.18 -10.68 8.11
C ASP A 109 -6.60 -10.71 6.70
N GLU A 110 -6.50 -9.54 6.08
CA GLU A 110 -5.95 -9.37 4.75
C GLU A 110 -4.48 -9.02 4.85
N LYS A 111 -3.61 -9.80 4.20
CA LYS A 111 -2.20 -9.44 4.04
C LYS A 111 -2.06 -8.37 2.96
N VAL A 112 -1.37 -7.29 3.32
CA VAL A 112 -1.12 -6.13 2.46
C VAL A 112 0.37 -5.81 2.44
N LEU A 113 0.82 -5.01 1.49
CA LEU A 113 2.13 -4.38 1.54
C LEU A 113 1.92 -2.93 1.18
N LEU A 114 1.91 -2.10 2.22
CA LEU A 114 1.63 -0.68 2.13
C LEU A 114 2.76 0.07 2.80
N VAL A 115 3.33 1.04 2.08
CA VAL A 115 4.54 1.73 2.53
C VAL A 115 4.36 3.25 2.50
N ASP A 116 4.92 3.90 3.51
CA ASP A 116 5.11 5.35 3.57
C ASP A 116 6.36 5.65 4.42
N ALA A 117 6.82 6.90 4.49
CA ALA A 117 7.96 7.27 5.32
C ALA A 117 7.85 8.67 5.92
N VAL A 118 8.45 8.83 7.09
CA VAL A 118 8.78 10.13 7.66
C VAL A 118 10.25 10.43 7.35
N GLU A 119 10.50 11.34 6.41
CA GLU A 119 11.85 11.74 5.96
C GLU A 119 12.60 12.65 6.95
N ARG A 120 11.95 13.07 8.02
CA ARG A 120 12.55 13.93 9.05
C ARG A 120 12.29 13.34 10.43
N ASN A 121 13.35 13.07 11.15
CA ASN A 121 13.24 12.57 12.51
C ASN A 121 12.83 13.69 13.49
N PHE A 122 11.52 13.94 13.58
CA PHE A 122 10.94 14.85 14.58
C PHE A 122 10.89 14.24 15.99
N GLY A 123 11.38 13.00 16.16
CA GLY A 123 11.45 12.28 17.42
C GLY A 123 10.18 11.51 17.80
N ALA A 124 9.05 11.77 17.14
CA ALA A 124 7.83 10.99 17.29
C ALA A 124 6.95 11.07 16.03
N LEU A 125 6.17 10.02 15.78
CA LEU A 125 5.12 9.94 14.77
C LEU A 125 3.76 9.98 15.50
N GLY A 126 2.90 10.98 15.26
CA GLY A 126 1.78 11.29 16.16
C GLY A 126 0.40 11.55 15.52
N GLY A 127 -0.65 11.35 16.34
CA GLY A 127 -2.09 11.26 16.03
C GLY A 127 -2.82 12.49 15.46
N GLY A 128 -2.14 13.28 14.65
CA GLY A 128 -2.72 14.33 13.81
C GLY A 128 -2.15 14.37 12.40
N THR A 129 -1.12 13.58 12.12
CA THR A 129 -0.52 13.45 10.79
C THR A 129 -1.16 12.27 10.08
N ASP A 130 -1.71 12.53 8.90
CA ASP A 130 -2.12 11.49 7.98
C ASP A 130 -0.92 11.00 7.17
N PHE A 131 -0.97 9.72 6.82
CA PHE A 131 0.03 9.01 6.05
C PHE A 131 -0.60 8.51 4.76
N HIS A 132 0.13 8.65 3.67
CA HIS A 132 -0.28 8.24 2.33
C HIS A 132 0.45 6.94 2.00
N PHE A 133 -0.19 5.84 2.32
CA PHE A 133 0.37 4.53 2.09
C PHE A 133 0.09 4.08 0.67
N ASP A 134 1.15 3.68 -0.04
CA ASP A 134 1.09 3.14 -1.39
C ASP A 134 1.59 1.69 -1.42
N ASP A 135 1.07 0.90 -2.37
CA ASP A 135 1.64 -0.42 -2.68
C ASP A 135 2.90 -0.24 -3.55
N PRO A 136 4.08 -0.73 -3.13
CA PRO A 136 5.32 -0.59 -3.91
C PRO A 136 5.24 -1.09 -5.36
N ASP A 137 4.32 -2.00 -5.66
CA ASP A 137 4.13 -2.55 -7.00
C ASP A 137 3.30 -1.66 -7.92
N THR A 138 2.52 -0.72 -7.36
CA THR A 138 1.74 0.26 -8.14
C THR A 138 2.56 1.51 -8.47
N ILE A 139 3.69 1.72 -7.77
CA ILE A 139 4.60 2.85 -7.97
C ILE A 139 5.52 2.57 -9.17
N LYS A 140 5.61 3.53 -10.10
CA LYS A 140 6.54 3.41 -11.24
C LYS A 140 7.99 3.35 -10.75
N PRO A 141 8.88 2.60 -11.41
CA PRO A 141 10.27 2.43 -10.98
C PRO A 141 11.00 3.74 -10.66
N GLU A 142 10.80 4.80 -11.45
CA GLU A 142 11.42 6.10 -11.27
C GLU A 142 10.94 6.87 -10.02
N TYR A 143 9.79 6.50 -9.47
CA TYR A 143 9.20 7.10 -8.27
C TYR A 143 9.27 6.19 -7.04
N LYS A 144 9.83 4.97 -7.18
CA LYS A 144 9.99 4.07 -6.03
C LYS A 144 10.89 4.75 -4.98
N PRO A 145 10.51 4.71 -3.68
CA PRO A 145 11.31 5.33 -2.66
C PRO A 145 12.69 4.71 -2.57
N LYS A 146 13.74 5.56 -2.61
CA LYS A 146 15.14 5.10 -2.58
C LYS A 146 15.50 4.34 -1.31
N TRP A 147 14.79 4.61 -0.20
CA TRP A 147 14.98 3.92 1.07
C TRP A 147 14.43 2.49 1.08
N LEU A 148 13.49 2.15 0.20
CA LEU A 148 12.73 0.89 0.28
C LEU A 148 13.64 -0.34 0.20
N PRO A 149 14.58 -0.46 -0.76
CA PRO A 149 15.48 -1.62 -0.81
C PRO A 149 16.31 -1.79 0.46
N GLN A 150 16.88 -0.70 0.98
CA GLN A 150 17.66 -0.72 2.22
C GLN A 150 16.83 -1.17 3.42
N VAL A 151 15.59 -0.68 3.51
CA VAL A 151 14.65 -1.04 4.59
C VAL A 151 14.27 -2.51 4.53
N MET A 152 14.00 -3.05 3.34
CA MET A 152 13.69 -4.46 3.16
C MET A 152 14.86 -5.36 3.55
N GLU A 153 16.09 -5.00 3.18
CA GLU A 153 17.30 -5.73 3.59
C GLU A 153 17.49 -5.68 5.11
N ARG A 154 17.31 -4.50 5.72
CA ARG A 154 17.38 -4.35 7.17
C ARG A 154 16.33 -5.21 7.87
N LEU A 155 15.10 -5.20 7.39
CA LEU A 155 14.02 -6.00 7.98
C LEU A 155 14.37 -7.49 7.98
N GLN A 156 15.00 -7.99 6.91
CA GLN A 156 15.49 -9.37 6.85
C GLN A 156 16.58 -9.66 7.89
N ARG A 157 17.55 -8.76 8.08
CA ARG A 157 18.58 -8.92 9.13
C ARG A 157 17.97 -8.86 10.53
N VAL A 158 17.05 -7.93 10.77
CA VAL A 158 16.37 -7.78 12.06
C VAL A 158 15.47 -8.99 12.36
N ALA A 159 14.88 -9.61 11.35
CA ALA A 159 14.10 -10.85 11.47
C ALA A 159 14.88 -12.05 12.02
N GLU A 160 16.22 -12.03 12.00
CA GLU A 160 17.03 -13.09 12.61
C GLU A 160 16.87 -13.14 14.14
N HIS A 161 16.46 -12.04 14.76
CA HIS A 161 16.44 -11.89 16.21
C HIS A 161 15.23 -11.10 16.75
N ASN A 162 14.30 -10.67 15.90
CA ASN A 162 13.06 -10.00 16.27
C ASN A 162 11.84 -10.70 15.65
N ASP A 163 10.95 -11.21 16.50
CA ASP A 163 9.79 -11.99 16.05
C ASP A 163 8.81 -11.16 15.21
N ASN A 164 8.61 -9.87 15.50
CA ASN A 164 7.71 -9.03 14.71
C ASN A 164 8.28 -8.78 13.31
N ALA A 165 9.59 -8.53 13.20
CA ALA A 165 10.24 -8.39 11.90
C ALA A 165 10.16 -9.70 11.10
N LYS A 166 10.33 -10.84 11.77
CA LYS A 166 10.20 -12.17 11.16
C LYS A 166 8.79 -12.45 10.65
N GLU A 167 7.76 -12.08 11.42
CA GLU A 167 6.38 -12.19 10.99
C GLU A 167 6.11 -11.34 9.76
N MET A 168 6.56 -10.08 9.76
CA MET A 168 6.40 -9.19 8.60
C MET A 168 7.10 -9.72 7.36
N VAL A 169 8.36 -10.18 7.45
CA VAL A 169 9.08 -10.77 6.31
C VAL A 169 8.33 -11.99 5.77
N THR A 170 7.77 -12.81 6.65
CA THR A 170 6.95 -13.97 6.28
C THR A 170 5.68 -13.53 5.55
N ALA A 171 4.96 -12.54 6.08
CA ALA A 171 3.75 -11.99 5.48
C ALA A 171 3.99 -11.40 4.08
N ILE A 172 5.07 -10.63 3.92
CA ILE A 172 5.47 -10.04 2.63
C ILE A 172 5.81 -11.15 1.63
N THR A 173 6.59 -12.15 2.04
CA THR A 173 6.95 -13.28 1.17
C THR A 173 5.70 -14.05 0.70
N GLN A 174 4.74 -14.30 1.60
CA GLN A 174 3.49 -14.97 1.25
C GLN A 174 2.65 -14.14 0.28
N LEU A 175 2.60 -12.82 0.48
CA LEU A 175 1.89 -11.91 -0.40
C LEU A 175 2.50 -11.91 -1.82
N GLU A 176 3.82 -11.84 -1.93
CA GLU A 176 4.53 -11.91 -3.21
C GLU A 176 4.28 -13.23 -3.94
N GLN A 177 4.32 -14.36 -3.22
CA GLN A 177 3.99 -15.68 -3.78
C GLN A 177 2.56 -15.72 -4.32
N LYS A 178 1.60 -15.24 -3.53
CA LYS A 178 0.19 -15.17 -3.94
C LYS A 178 -0.01 -14.29 -5.17
N ARG A 179 0.68 -13.14 -5.25
CA ARG A 179 0.67 -12.26 -6.43
C ARG A 179 1.24 -12.96 -7.66
N ALA A 180 2.38 -13.65 -7.51
CA ALA A 180 3.00 -14.40 -8.60
C ALA A 180 2.09 -15.53 -9.13
N GLU A 181 1.43 -16.27 -8.25
CA GLU A 181 0.44 -17.29 -8.61
C GLU A 181 -0.75 -16.70 -9.38
N GLN A 182 -1.26 -15.53 -8.95
CA GLN A 182 -2.34 -14.83 -9.63
C GLN A 182 -1.94 -14.36 -11.04
N VAL A 183 -0.72 -13.83 -11.21
CA VAL A 183 -0.19 -13.44 -12.52
C VAL A 183 -0.08 -14.66 -13.44
N GLN A 184 0.45 -15.77 -12.95
CA GLN A 184 0.55 -17.02 -13.73
C GLN A 184 -0.82 -17.58 -14.10
N ALA A 185 -1.78 -17.58 -13.18
CA ALA A 185 -3.14 -18.03 -13.43
C ALA A 185 -3.84 -17.15 -14.48
N THR A 186 -3.65 -15.84 -14.43
CA THR A 186 -4.21 -14.89 -15.39
C THR A 186 -3.59 -15.07 -16.77
N ALA A 187 -2.26 -15.21 -16.86
CA ALA A 187 -1.57 -15.50 -18.13
C ALA A 187 -2.07 -16.80 -18.76
N LYS A 188 -2.20 -17.87 -17.96
CA LYS A 188 -2.72 -19.17 -18.43
C LYS A 188 -4.18 -19.09 -18.89
N ALA A 189 -5.02 -18.28 -18.22
CA ALA A 189 -6.41 -18.06 -18.64
C ALA A 189 -6.51 -17.28 -19.95
N MET A 190 -5.58 -16.34 -20.21
CA MET A 190 -5.51 -15.59 -21.46
C MET A 190 -4.98 -16.44 -22.62
N ASP A 191 -4.03 -17.34 -22.36
CA ASP A 191 -3.50 -18.29 -23.34
C ASP A 191 -4.49 -19.41 -23.69
N ALA A 192 -5.47 -19.71 -22.82
CA ALA A 192 -6.49 -20.73 -23.07
C ALA A 192 -7.54 -20.35 -24.12
N GLY A 193 -7.60 -19.07 -24.55
CA GLY A 193 -8.48 -18.56 -25.61
C GLY A 193 -10.00 -18.69 -25.34
N PRO A 194 -10.86 -17.95 -26.08
CA PRO A 194 -12.32 -18.05 -25.95
C PRO A 194 -12.82 -19.29 -26.71
N ALA A 195 -12.39 -20.49 -26.32
CA ALA A 195 -12.83 -21.74 -26.94
C ALA A 195 -13.83 -22.45 -26.02
N SER A 196 -14.94 -21.79 -25.66
CA SER A 196 -16.23 -22.41 -25.25
C SER A 196 -17.24 -21.31 -24.86
N ALA A 197 -17.73 -20.55 -25.83
CA ALA A 197 -19.04 -19.94 -25.66
C ALA A 197 -20.08 -21.04 -26.00
N PRO A 198 -20.98 -21.43 -25.07
CA PRO A 198 -22.11 -22.26 -25.43
C PRO A 198 -22.99 -21.47 -26.40
N THR A 199 -23.16 -21.99 -27.62
CA THR A 199 -24.12 -21.49 -28.60
C THR A 199 -25.52 -21.61 -27.99
N LEU A 200 -26.02 -20.53 -27.38
CA LEU A 200 -27.43 -20.38 -27.07
C LEU A 200 -28.17 -20.25 -28.40
N ALA A 201 -28.84 -21.32 -28.80
CA ALA A 201 -29.80 -21.33 -29.88
C ALA A 201 -30.86 -20.25 -29.61
N ILE A 202 -30.85 -19.21 -30.43
CA ILE A 202 -31.85 -18.14 -30.44
C ILE A 202 -33.16 -18.73 -30.96
N GLY A 203 -34.04 -19.12 -30.04
CA GLY A 203 -35.46 -19.29 -30.32
C GLY A 203 -36.11 -17.91 -30.42
N VAL A 204 -36.39 -17.47 -31.65
CA VAL A 204 -37.19 -16.26 -31.90
C VAL A 204 -38.65 -16.60 -31.59
N ALA A 205 -39.16 -16.09 -30.46
CA ALA A 205 -40.59 -15.94 -30.22
C ALA A 205 -40.85 -14.47 -29.92
N ALA A 206 -41.44 -13.79 -30.91
CA ALA A 206 -41.96 -12.45 -30.82
C ALA A 206 -43.18 -12.39 -29.89
N ALA A 207 -43.25 -11.40 -29.00
CA ALA A 207 -44.52 -10.84 -28.51
C ALA A 207 -44.30 -9.49 -27.80
N SER A 208 -44.66 -8.43 -28.52
CA SER A 208 -45.57 -7.35 -28.08
C SER A 208 -45.23 -6.49 -26.84
N ALA A 209 -44.96 -5.21 -27.12
CA ALA A 209 -45.19 -4.08 -26.22
C ALA A 209 -46.69 -3.98 -25.82
N PRO A 210 -47.02 -3.27 -24.72
CA PRO A 210 -47.41 -1.87 -24.93
C PRO A 210 -47.03 -0.86 -23.83
N ALA A 211 -46.95 0.38 -24.30
CA ALA A 211 -47.44 1.64 -23.72
C ALA A 211 -46.92 2.19 -22.38
N ALA A 212 -46.43 3.42 -22.52
CA ALA A 212 -46.09 4.41 -21.51
C ALA A 212 -47.23 4.74 -20.53
N SER A 213 -46.87 5.22 -19.34
CA SER A 213 -47.53 6.36 -18.71
C SER A 213 -46.58 7.06 -17.74
N ALA A 214 -46.34 8.32 -18.04
CA ALA A 214 -45.70 9.30 -17.18
C ALA A 214 -46.72 9.85 -16.19
N THR A 215 -46.29 10.11 -14.95
CA THR A 215 -46.98 11.07 -14.08
C THR A 215 -45.94 11.92 -13.35
N GLN A 216 -46.05 13.23 -13.55
CA GLN A 216 -45.30 14.30 -12.90
C GLN A 216 -45.87 14.64 -11.52
N SER A 217 -44.98 15.23 -10.70
CA SER A 217 -45.20 16.33 -9.73
C SER A 217 -46.09 16.12 -8.50
N THR A 218 -45.54 16.41 -7.33
CA THR A 218 -45.82 17.69 -6.64
C THR A 218 -44.77 18.04 -5.58
N THR A 219 -44.49 19.34 -5.53
CA THR A 219 -43.71 20.15 -4.60
C THR A 219 -44.35 20.22 -3.21
N ALA A 220 -43.56 20.34 -2.14
CA ALA A 220 -43.99 21.04 -0.92
C ALA A 220 -42.80 21.67 -0.17
N THR A 221 -42.97 22.97 0.07
CA THR A 221 -42.12 23.94 0.77
C THR A 221 -42.45 23.99 2.27
N ALA A 222 -41.60 24.65 3.05
CA ALA A 222 -41.81 25.26 4.39
C ALA A 222 -41.40 24.39 5.60
N SER A 223 -40.95 24.89 6.76
CA SER A 223 -40.48 26.20 7.25
C SER A 223 -40.08 26.00 8.73
N SER A 224 -39.03 26.70 9.18
CA SER A 224 -38.76 27.18 10.57
C SER A 224 -38.97 26.27 11.79
N ARG A 225 -37.89 26.03 12.55
CA ARG A 225 -37.63 26.68 13.86
C ARG A 225 -36.17 26.56 14.23
#